data_AF-A0A3P1U2L8-F1
#
_entry.id   AF-A0A3P1U2L8-F1
#
_cell.length_a   1.000
_cell.length_b   1.000
_cell.length_c   1.000
_cell.angle_alpha   90.00
_cell.angle_beta   90.00
_cell.angle_gamma   90.00
#
_symmetry.space_group_name_H-M   'P 1'
#
loop_
_entity.id
_entity.type
_entity.pdbx_description
1 polymer ?
#
loop_
_entity_poly.entity_id
_entity_poly.type
_entity_poly.pdbx_seq_one_letter_code
_entity_poly.pdbx_strand_id
1 'polypeptide(L)' 'MIPGEIRVNAALGDIELNAGRETKTIQVANHGDRPVQVGSHYHFYEVNEALRFAREETLGFRLNIPAGMAVRFEPGQS' A
#
# COMPACT_ATOMS: atom_id res chain seq x y z
N MET A 1 -10.67 36.73 -7.57
CA MET A 1 -11.49 35.56 -7.94
C MET A 1 -10.57 34.59 -8.63
N ILE A 2 -10.48 33.34 -8.14
CA ILE A 2 -9.59 32.31 -8.70
C ILE A 2 -10.49 31.22 -9.31
N PRO A 3 -10.68 31.19 -10.64
CA PRO A 3 -11.47 30.14 -11.28
C PRO A 3 -10.93 28.74 -10.94
N GLY A 4 -11.80 27.88 -10.43
CA GLY A 4 -11.44 26.50 -10.07
C GLY A 4 -10.72 26.32 -8.73
N GLU A 5 -10.67 27.34 -7.87
CA GLU A 5 -10.09 27.16 -6.53
C GLU A 5 -10.90 26.14 -5.70
N ILE A 6 -10.19 25.18 -5.11
CA ILE A 6 -10.75 24.26 -4.12
C ILE A 6 -10.35 24.77 -2.75
N ARG A 7 -11.34 25.03 -1.89
CA ARG A 7 -11.12 25.40 -0.49
C ARG A 7 -11.44 24.22 0.40
N VAL A 8 -10.39 23.51 0.81
CA VAL A 8 -10.52 22.42 1.77
C VAL A 8 -10.77 23.02 3.15
N ASN A 9 -11.83 22.56 3.82
CA ASN A 9 -12.15 23.01 5.17
C ASN A 9 -11.23 22.30 6.17
N ALA A 10 -10.20 22.99 6.65
CA ALA A 10 -9.26 22.47 7.64
C ALA A 10 -9.92 22.05 8.96
N ALA A 11 -11.10 22.56 9.29
CA ALA A 11 -11.85 22.15 10.48
C ALA A 11 -12.46 20.74 10.36
N LEU A 12 -12.52 20.15 9.15
CA LEU A 12 -13.02 18.78 8.95
C LEU A 12 -11.98 17.70 9.31
N GLY A 13 -10.70 18.06 9.44
CA GLY A 13 -9.64 17.12 9.81
C GLY A 13 -9.33 16.07 8.74
N ASP A 14 -8.70 14.98 9.18
CA ASP A 14 -8.26 13.87 8.33
C ASP A 14 -9.39 12.89 8.01
N ILE A 15 -9.24 12.18 6.88
CA ILE A 15 -10.16 11.11 6.47
C ILE A 15 -9.56 9.77 6.90
N GLU A 16 -10.26 9.06 7.78
CA GLU A 16 -9.92 7.68 8.13
C GLU A 16 -10.20 6.74 6.95
N LEU A 17 -9.21 5.94 6.58
CA LEU A 17 -9.32 4.98 5.48
C LEU A 17 -9.45 3.55 6.01
N ASN A 18 -10.25 2.74 5.31
CA ASN A 18 -10.39 1.31 5.56
C ASN A 18 -10.83 0.96 7.00
N ALA A 19 -11.57 1.88 7.65
CA ALA A 19 -12.05 1.72 9.02
C ALA A 19 -12.81 0.41 9.23
N GLY A 20 -12.61 -0.21 10.41
CA GLY A 20 -13.30 -1.43 10.81
C GLY A 20 -12.89 -2.71 10.07
N ARG A 21 -11.86 -2.66 9.22
CA ARG A 21 -11.33 -3.85 8.53
C ARG A 21 -10.17 -4.47 9.32
N GLU A 22 -10.08 -5.79 9.25
CA GLU A 22 -8.91 -6.51 9.77
C GLU A 22 -7.65 -6.10 9.01
N THR A 23 -6.56 -5.85 9.73
CA THR A 23 -5.27 -5.48 9.17
C THR A 23 -4.16 -6.33 9.78
N LYS A 24 -3.06 -6.47 9.02
CA LYS A 24 -1.85 -7.18 9.45
C LYS A 24 -0.62 -6.38 9.05
N THR A 25 0.43 -6.48 9.84
CA THR A 25 1.74 -5.89 9.54
C THR A 25 2.71 -7.00 9.23
N ILE A 26 3.32 -6.94 8.04
CA ILE A 26 4.20 -7.98 7.51
C ILE A 26 5.51 -7.33 7.07
N GLN A 27 6.64 -7.91 7.48
CA GLN A 27 7.95 -7.50 6.97
C GLN A 27 8.19 -8.11 5.59
N VAL A 28 8.72 -7.32 4.67
CA VAL A 28 8.86 -7.70 3.26
C VAL A 28 10.23 -7.26 2.75
N ALA A 29 11.01 -8.22 2.27
CA ALA A 29 12.31 -7.96 1.67
C ALA A 29 12.31 -8.22 0.16
N ASN A 30 12.92 -7.33 -0.63
CA ASN A 30 13.12 -7.55 -2.06
C ASN A 30 14.49 -8.21 -2.31
N HIS A 31 14.48 -9.50 -2.61
CA HIS A 31 15.68 -10.27 -2.97
C HIS A 31 16.00 -10.23 -4.47
N GLY A 32 15.20 -9.51 -5.26
CA GLY A 32 15.46 -9.30 -6.68
C GLY A 32 16.52 -8.23 -6.93
N ASP A 33 16.99 -8.19 -8.17
CA ASP A 33 17.94 -7.20 -8.69
C ASP A 33 17.25 -5.96 -9.28
N ARG A 34 15.92 -5.95 -9.32
CA ARG A 34 15.08 -4.89 -9.89
C ARG A 34 14.05 -4.41 -8.88
N PRO A 35 13.65 -3.13 -8.96
CA PRO A 35 12.62 -2.60 -8.10
C PRO A 35 11.26 -3.23 -8.39
N VAL A 36 10.48 -3.43 -7.33
CA VAL A 36 9.10 -3.93 -7.41
C VAL A 36 8.16 -2.88 -6.84
N GLN A 37 7.03 -2.63 -7.51
CA GLN A 37 6.01 -1.71 -7.04
C GLN A 37 4.65 -2.41 -7.02
N VAL A 38 3.96 -2.34 -5.88
CA VAL A 38 2.70 -3.05 -5.64
C VAL A 38 1.60 -2.03 -5.35
N GLY A 39 0.50 -2.11 -6.12
CA GLY A 39 -0.64 -1.21 -6.00
C GLY A 39 -1.57 -1.53 -4.83
N SER A 40 -2.35 -0.53 -4.41
CA SER A 40 -3.28 -0.58 -3.27
C SER A 40 -4.27 -1.76 -3.24
N HIS A 41 -4.67 -2.29 -4.41
CA HIS A 41 -5.71 -3.32 -4.54
C HIS A 41 -5.21 -4.65 -5.11
N TYR A 42 -3.91 -4.77 -5.34
CA TYR A 42 -3.34 -6.05 -5.76
C TYR A 42 -3.41 -7.04 -4.58
N HIS A 43 -3.74 -8.30 -4.87
CA HIS A 43 -3.75 -9.35 -3.85
C HIS A 43 -2.32 -9.62 -3.37
N PHE A 44 -2.01 -9.20 -2.14
CA PHE A 44 -0.63 -9.13 -1.68
C PHE A 44 0.05 -10.51 -1.63
N TYR A 45 -0.73 -11.58 -1.45
CA TYR A 45 -0.28 -12.98 -1.52
C TYR A 45 0.39 -13.33 -2.86
N GLU A 46 -0.07 -12.75 -3.96
CA GLU A 46 0.34 -13.13 -5.33
C GLU A 46 1.42 -12.20 -5.90
N VAL A 47 1.96 -11.27 -5.11
CA VAL A 47 2.98 -10.34 -5.60
C VAL A 47 4.24 -11.08 -6.02
N ASN A 48 5.06 -10.40 -6.82
CA ASN A 48 6.33 -10.89 -7.37
C ASN A 48 7.10 -11.80 -6.39
N GLU A 49 7.52 -12.97 -6.87
CA GLU A 49 8.23 -14.00 -6.10
C GLU A 49 9.57 -13.54 -5.52
N ALA A 50 10.16 -12.48 -6.08
CA ALA A 50 11.36 -11.83 -5.54
C ALA A 50 11.12 -11.15 -4.18
N LEU A 51 9.86 -10.82 -3.85
CA LEU A 51 9.49 -10.34 -2.52
C LEU A 51 9.36 -11.53 -1.56
N ARG A 52 10.17 -11.52 -0.49
CA ARG A 52 10.20 -12.53 0.57
C ARG A 52 9.49 -12.01 1.81
N PHE A 53 8.49 -12.78 2.26
CA PHE A 53 7.66 -12.52 3.44
C PHE A 53 6.84 -13.78 3.75
N ALA A 54 6.13 -13.81 4.89
CA ALA A 54 5.20 -14.88 5.23
C ALA A 54 3.94 -14.78 4.36
N ARG A 55 3.88 -15.50 3.24
CA ARG A 55 2.81 -15.34 2.23
C ARG A 55 1.46 -15.75 2.77
N GLU A 56 1.40 -16.86 3.46
CA GLU A 56 0.21 -17.50 3.98
C GLU A 56 -0.57 -16.56 4.90
N GLU A 57 0.12 -15.66 5.61
CA GLU A 57 -0.51 -14.64 6.45
C GLU A 57 -1.25 -13.55 5.66
N THR A 58 -0.91 -13.36 4.37
CA THR A 58 -1.43 -12.29 3.50
C THR A 58 -2.51 -12.76 2.52
N LEU A 59 -2.93 -14.04 2.60
CA LEU A 59 -4.01 -14.56 1.79
C LEU A 59 -5.32 -13.80 2.04
N GLY A 60 -5.89 -13.21 1.00
CA GLY A 60 -7.08 -12.35 1.07
C GLY A 60 -6.80 -10.89 1.44
N PHE A 61 -5.53 -10.50 1.65
CA PHE A 61 -5.15 -9.14 2.03
C PHE A 61 -4.61 -8.32 0.86
N ARG A 62 -4.74 -7.00 0.99
CA ARG A 62 -4.16 -5.98 0.11
C ARG A 62 -3.47 -4.91 0.96
N LEU A 63 -2.68 -4.04 0.33
CA LEU A 63 -2.05 -2.93 1.05
C LEU A 63 -3.09 -1.97 1.64
N ASN A 64 -2.92 -1.64 2.92
CA ASN A 64 -3.76 -0.68 3.64
C ASN A 64 -3.29 0.77 3.38
N ILE A 65 -3.42 1.22 2.14
CA ILE A 65 -2.99 2.56 1.67
C ILE A 65 -4.13 3.24 0.88
N PRO A 66 -4.04 4.55 0.58
CA PRO A 66 -5.03 5.24 -0.26
C PRO A 66 -5.22 4.54 -1.62
N ALA A 67 -6.47 4.50 -2.08
CA ALA A 67 -6.81 3.87 -3.35
C ALA A 67 -6.07 4.53 -4.53
N GLY A 68 -5.56 3.71 -5.45
CA GLY A 68 -4.77 4.17 -6.59
C GLY A 68 -3.28 4.40 -6.31
N MET A 69 -2.85 4.40 -5.04
CA MET A 69 -1.42 4.49 -4.69
C MET A 69 -0.72 3.12 -4.73
N ALA A 70 0.60 3.13 -4.53
CA ALA A 70 1.44 1.94 -4.52
C ALA A 70 2.60 2.09 -3.53
N VAL A 71 3.14 0.96 -3.06
CA VAL A 71 4.39 0.89 -2.30
C VAL A 71 5.49 0.32 -3.19
N ARG A 72 6.69 0.89 -3.10
CA ARG A 72 7.86 0.52 -3.89
C ARG A 72 8.92 -0.11 -3.00
N PHE A 73 9.50 -1.20 -3.47
CA PHE A 73 10.56 -1.98 -2.83
C PHE A 73 11.78 -1.97 -3.74
N GLU A 74 12.85 -1.28 -3.32
CA GLU A 74 14.13 -1.27 -4.04
C GLU A 74 14.87 -2.60 -3.88
N PRO A 75 15.80 -2.96 -4.80
CA PRO A 75 16.65 -4.15 -4.63
C PRO A 75 17.38 -4.16 -3.29
N GLY A 76 17.28 -5.26 -2.54
CA GLY A 76 17.94 -5.42 -1.25
C GLY A 76 17.29 -4.68 -0.07
N GLN A 77 16.19 -3.96 -0.28
CA GLN A 77 15.42 -3.33 0.80
C GLN A 77 14.71 -4.39 1.65
N SER A 78 14.67 -4.18 2.97
CA SER A 78 13.98 -5.01 3.98
C SER A 78 13.15 -4.17 4.94
#